data_AF-A0A957TY15-F1
#
_entry.id   AF-A0A957TY15-F1
#
_cell.length_a   1.000
_cell.length_b   1.000
_cell.length_c   1.000
_cell.angle_alpha   90.00
_cell.angle_beta   90.00
_cell.angle_gamma   90.00
#
_symmetry.space_group_name_H-M   'P 1'
#
loop_
_entity.id
_entity.type
_entity.pdbx_description
1 polymer ?
#
loop_
_entity_poly.entity_id
_entity_poly.type
_entity_poly.pdbx_seq_one_letter_code
_entity_poly.pdbx_strand_id
1 'polypeptide(L)'
;TPFNIGHAIDLGELSRADALPLAQGLDAAYPGQGATLLDRVFTWTNGHPYLTQKVCQALVEQVDYFLKSGHEVQHSDQKANSFYACVDRTVHHLFLDIDAQNEDNLRFVHSNIQASDERRRLLQIYRRVYTGTHVSEDERSPLHNRLKLIGLVRSQAGALQVRNEIYRCVFNHAWIKQNMPIDWTRIITIGSLIVVLLTIAWYLFIQRQQTVQRFAQLTITFENRDSIVNLRMLSLAVMCDTQRVQARVVFYRQPPEDQLTLLREVNPTVVKEKLTTITHCLMPPPDTLDENHRHEIEDALHEAQERGMNQR
;
A
#
# COMPACT_ATOMS: atom_id res chain seq x y z
N THR A 1 9.85 -32.57 30.27
CA THR A 1 10.07 -32.03 31.62
C THR A 1 9.17 -32.79 32.59
N PRO A 2 9.53 -32.93 33.88
CA PRO A 2 8.77 -33.74 34.84
C PRO A 2 7.45 -33.09 35.34
N PHE A 3 6.98 -32.03 34.68
CA PHE A 3 5.84 -31.21 35.12
C PHE A 3 4.59 -31.32 34.21
N ASN A 4 4.39 -32.44 33.52
CA ASN A 4 3.21 -32.63 32.66
C ASN A 4 2.13 -33.49 33.32
N ILE A 5 1.75 -33.17 34.56
CA ILE A 5 0.59 -33.77 35.25
C ILE A 5 -0.60 -32.81 35.16
N GLY A 6 -0.92 -32.38 33.94
CA GLY A 6 -2.14 -31.63 33.64
C GLY A 6 -3.02 -32.48 32.73
N HIS A 7 -4.21 -32.84 33.19
CA HIS A 7 -5.23 -33.41 32.31
C HIS A 7 -5.95 -32.24 31.61
N ALA A 8 -5.83 -32.16 30.29
CA ALA A 8 -6.58 -31.17 29.52
C ALA A 8 -8.08 -31.50 29.61
N ILE A 9 -8.86 -30.60 30.19
CA ILE A 9 -10.32 -30.67 30.15
C ILE A 9 -10.75 -29.87 28.93
N ASP A 10 -11.21 -30.57 27.90
CA ASP A 10 -11.78 -29.94 26.73
C ASP A 10 -13.21 -29.48 27.04
N LEU A 11 -13.40 -28.17 27.17
CA LEU A 11 -14.72 -27.56 27.34
C LEU A 11 -15.25 -27.20 25.95
N GLY A 12 -15.86 -28.18 25.29
CA GLY A 12 -16.46 -28.04 23.97
C GLY A 12 -17.76 -27.22 23.96
N GLU A 13 -18.31 -27.03 22.76
CA GLU A 13 -19.66 -26.48 22.59
C GLU A 13 -20.70 -27.49 23.09
N LEU A 14 -21.86 -27.01 23.54
CA LEU A 14 -22.97 -27.86 23.92
C LEU A 14 -23.42 -28.69 22.72
N SER A 15 -23.49 -30.01 22.88
CA SER A 15 -24.23 -30.85 21.95
C SER A 15 -25.73 -30.70 22.18
N ARG A 16 -26.53 -31.20 21.23
CA ARG A 16 -27.99 -31.29 21.39
C ARG A 16 -28.39 -32.09 22.63
N ALA A 17 -27.64 -33.13 22.95
CA ALA A 17 -27.88 -33.96 24.12
C ALA A 17 -27.58 -33.18 25.41
N ASP A 18 -26.47 -32.44 25.45
CA ASP A 18 -26.08 -31.63 26.61
C ASP A 18 -27.08 -30.50 26.87
N ALA A 19 -27.70 -29.97 25.81
CA ALA A 19 -28.68 -28.89 25.89
C ALA A 19 -30.12 -29.37 26.15
N LEU A 20 -30.35 -30.66 26.43
CA LEU A 20 -31.70 -31.18 26.74
C LEU A 20 -32.40 -30.43 27.89
N PRO A 21 -31.74 -30.03 28.99
CA PRO A 21 -32.37 -29.22 30.03
C PRO A 21 -32.87 -27.85 29.52
N LEU A 22 -32.15 -27.24 28.56
CA LEU A 22 -32.60 -25.99 27.93
C LEU A 22 -33.84 -26.21 27.06
N ALA A 23 -33.90 -27.33 26.34
CA ALA A 23 -35.10 -27.71 25.56
C ALA A 23 -36.32 -27.87 26.48
N GLN A 24 -36.17 -28.51 27.63
CA GLN A 24 -37.25 -28.70 28.60
C GLN A 24 -37.73 -27.37 29.18
N GLY A 25 -36.81 -26.46 29.51
CA GLY A 25 -37.18 -25.11 29.98
C GLY A 25 -37.93 -24.30 28.92
N LEU A 26 -37.50 -24.39 27.65
CA LEU A 26 -38.22 -23.78 26.54
C LEU A 26 -39.59 -24.41 26.32
N ASP A 27 -39.73 -25.73 26.44
CA ASP A 27 -41.00 -26.43 26.27
C ASP A 27 -42.02 -26.07 27.36
N ALA A 28 -41.56 -25.83 28.59
CA ALA A 28 -42.42 -25.34 29.66
C ALA A 28 -43.04 -23.96 29.37
N ALA A 29 -42.29 -23.07 28.70
CA ALA A 29 -42.78 -21.75 28.28
C ALA A 29 -43.54 -21.79 26.94
N TYR A 30 -43.15 -22.68 26.03
CA TYR A 30 -43.72 -22.87 24.70
C TYR A 30 -44.07 -24.35 24.48
N PRO A 31 -45.22 -24.81 24.98
CA PRO A 31 -45.58 -26.24 24.98
C PRO A 31 -45.50 -26.89 23.60
N GLY A 32 -44.72 -27.97 23.50
CA GLY A 32 -44.49 -28.74 22.28
C GLY A 32 -43.52 -28.11 21.28
N GLN A 33 -42.86 -26.99 21.61
CA GLN A 33 -41.97 -26.24 20.71
C GLN A 33 -40.53 -26.15 21.22
N GLY A 34 -40.22 -26.69 22.40
CA GLY A 34 -38.89 -26.53 23.00
C GLY A 34 -37.74 -27.00 22.10
N ALA A 35 -37.92 -28.16 21.45
CA ALA A 35 -36.93 -28.70 20.51
C ALA A 35 -36.77 -27.82 19.26
N THR A 36 -37.88 -27.38 18.65
CA THR A 36 -37.89 -26.50 17.46
C THR A 36 -37.19 -25.17 17.74
N LEU A 37 -37.47 -24.56 18.89
CA LEU A 37 -36.83 -23.32 19.31
C LEU A 37 -35.32 -23.53 19.54
N LEU A 38 -34.94 -24.56 20.29
CA LEU A 38 -33.53 -24.88 20.54
C LEU A 38 -32.78 -25.17 19.23
N ASP A 39 -33.44 -25.82 18.26
CA ASP A 39 -32.88 -26.07 16.94
C ASP A 39 -32.48 -24.77 16.27
N ARG A 40 -33.37 -23.78 16.25
CA ARG A 40 -33.09 -22.45 15.72
C ARG A 40 -32.01 -21.72 16.51
N VAL A 41 -32.02 -21.78 17.85
CA VAL A 41 -31.00 -21.15 18.69
C VAL A 41 -29.59 -21.64 18.34
N PHE A 42 -29.42 -22.93 18.09
CA PHE A 42 -28.12 -23.48 17.68
C PHE A 42 -27.71 -23.07 16.27
N THR A 43 -28.64 -22.78 15.35
CA THR A 43 -28.24 -22.22 14.05
C THR A 43 -27.52 -20.88 14.21
N TRP A 44 -27.84 -20.13 15.26
CA TRP A 44 -27.19 -18.87 15.60
C TRP A 44 -25.93 -19.03 16.44
N THR A 45 -26.02 -19.86 17.48
CA THR A 45 -25.01 -19.94 18.57
C THR A 45 -24.03 -21.08 18.40
N ASN A 46 -24.38 -22.08 17.58
CA ASN A 46 -23.59 -23.28 17.34
C ASN A 46 -23.24 -24.07 18.61
N GLY A 47 -24.13 -24.01 19.61
CA GLY A 47 -23.93 -24.66 20.92
C GLY A 47 -23.02 -23.87 21.87
N HIS A 48 -22.62 -22.64 21.53
CA HIS A 48 -21.83 -21.81 22.45
C HIS A 48 -22.53 -21.67 23.81
N PRO A 49 -21.99 -22.18 24.93
CA PRO A 49 -22.74 -22.34 26.18
C PRO A 49 -23.42 -21.06 26.66
N TYR A 50 -22.65 -19.97 26.79
CA TYR A 50 -23.15 -18.67 27.23
C TYR A 50 -24.23 -18.09 26.29
N LEU A 51 -23.96 -17.99 24.99
CA LEU A 51 -24.91 -17.45 24.01
C LEU A 51 -26.18 -18.29 23.92
N THR A 52 -26.05 -19.63 23.95
CA THR A 52 -27.18 -20.56 23.91
C THR A 52 -28.08 -20.34 25.12
N GLN A 53 -27.50 -20.36 26.33
CA GLN A 53 -28.24 -20.16 27.57
C GLN A 53 -28.92 -18.78 27.60
N LYS A 54 -28.21 -17.72 27.20
CA LYS A 54 -28.73 -16.35 27.21
C LYS A 54 -29.91 -16.16 26.27
N VAL A 55 -29.86 -16.74 25.07
CA VAL A 55 -31.00 -16.70 24.13
C VAL A 55 -32.18 -17.50 24.68
N CYS A 56 -31.94 -18.71 25.20
CA CYS A 56 -33.00 -19.53 25.78
C CYS A 56 -33.68 -18.82 26.96
N GLN A 57 -32.90 -18.21 27.85
CA GLN A 57 -33.41 -17.45 28.99
C GLN A 57 -34.27 -16.27 28.52
N ALA A 58 -33.80 -15.46 27.57
CA ALA A 58 -34.54 -14.31 27.07
C ALA A 58 -35.88 -14.71 26.42
N LEU A 59 -35.96 -15.86 25.75
CA LEU A 59 -37.21 -16.37 25.20
C LEU A 59 -38.23 -16.70 26.30
N VAL A 60 -37.80 -17.36 27.39
CA VAL A 60 -38.68 -17.68 28.52
C VAL A 60 -39.14 -16.40 29.24
N GLU A 61 -38.23 -15.46 29.47
CA GLU A 61 -38.54 -14.19 30.14
C GLU A 61 -39.55 -13.34 29.36
N GLN A 62 -39.53 -13.38 28.02
CA GLN A 62 -40.52 -12.70 27.18
C GLN A 62 -41.94 -13.24 27.40
N VAL A 63 -42.09 -14.57 27.49
CA VAL A 63 -43.39 -15.20 27.77
C VAL A 63 -43.86 -14.85 29.17
N ASP A 64 -42.98 -14.97 30.17
CA ASP A 64 -43.29 -14.63 31.55
C ASP A 64 -43.77 -13.17 31.70
N TYR A 65 -43.10 -12.23 31.03
CA TYR A 65 -43.50 -10.83 31.01
C TYR A 65 -44.87 -10.66 30.35
N PHE A 66 -45.09 -11.29 29.19
CA PHE A 66 -46.36 -11.22 28.48
C PHE A 66 -47.52 -11.75 29.34
N LEU A 67 -47.37 -12.91 29.97
CA LEU A 67 -48.38 -13.51 30.86
C LEU A 67 -48.67 -12.61 32.08
N LYS A 68 -47.65 -12.00 32.68
CA LYS A 68 -47.81 -11.06 33.82
C LYS A 68 -48.48 -9.74 33.42
N SER A 69 -48.35 -9.34 32.15
CA SER A 69 -48.91 -8.08 31.64
C SER A 69 -50.42 -8.15 31.34
N GLY A 70 -51.07 -9.30 31.52
CA GLY A 70 -52.51 -9.47 31.37
C GLY A 70 -53.02 -9.42 29.93
N HIS A 71 -52.14 -9.49 28.94
CA HIS A 71 -52.52 -9.57 27.53
C HIS A 71 -52.99 -10.99 27.20
N GLU A 72 -54.17 -11.13 26.59
CA GLU A 72 -54.63 -12.41 26.06
C GLU A 72 -53.67 -12.87 24.94
N VAL A 73 -53.18 -14.11 25.06
CA VAL A 73 -52.37 -14.74 24.02
C VAL A 73 -53.27 -14.93 22.80
N GLN A 74 -53.16 -14.02 21.83
CA GLN A 74 -53.71 -14.28 20.50
C GLN A 74 -52.93 -15.46 19.91
N HIS A 75 -53.59 -16.63 19.89
CA HIS A 75 -53.16 -17.82 19.16
C HIS A 75 -53.13 -17.53 17.64
N SER A 76 -52.19 -16.70 17.21
CA SER A 76 -51.95 -16.43 15.80
C SER A 76 -50.81 -17.34 15.32
N ASP A 77 -51.18 -18.25 14.41
CA ASP A 77 -50.32 -19.12 13.60
C ASP A 77 -49.20 -19.88 14.34
N GLN A 78 -49.56 -21.06 14.86
CA GLN A 78 -48.65 -22.16 15.23
C GLN A 78 -47.93 -22.75 14.01
N LYS A 79 -47.21 -21.92 13.26
CA LYS A 79 -46.32 -22.36 12.18
C LYS A 79 -44.89 -22.30 12.70
N ALA A 80 -44.09 -23.32 12.41
CA ALA A 80 -42.67 -23.36 12.75
C ALA A 80 -41.90 -22.08 12.37
N ASN A 81 -42.29 -21.45 11.25
CA ASN A 81 -41.71 -20.17 10.79
C ASN A 81 -41.93 -19.01 11.79
N SER A 82 -43.03 -19.00 12.55
CA SER A 82 -43.31 -17.97 13.56
C SER A 82 -42.33 -18.08 14.74
N PHE A 83 -42.06 -19.31 15.19
CA PHE A 83 -41.10 -19.57 16.27
C PHE A 83 -39.66 -19.25 15.84
N TYR A 84 -39.30 -19.54 14.59
CA TYR A 84 -37.99 -19.14 14.08
C TYR A 84 -37.82 -17.63 14.04
N ALA A 85 -38.85 -16.90 13.59
CA ALA A 85 -38.84 -15.44 13.60
C ALA A 85 -38.75 -14.86 15.02
N CYS A 86 -39.37 -15.52 16.01
CA CYS A 86 -39.24 -15.16 17.42
C CYS A 86 -37.79 -15.29 17.92
N VAL A 87 -37.14 -16.43 17.66
CA VAL A 87 -35.72 -16.63 18.01
C VAL A 87 -34.84 -15.60 17.30
N ASP A 88 -35.06 -15.39 16.01
CA ASP A 88 -34.28 -14.44 15.23
C ASP A 88 -34.40 -13.02 15.79
N ARG A 89 -35.61 -12.57 16.12
CA ARG A 89 -35.84 -11.25 16.74
C ARG A 89 -35.13 -11.13 18.08
N THR A 90 -35.20 -12.16 18.92
CA THR A 90 -34.51 -12.19 20.21
C THR A 90 -33.00 -12.10 20.03
N VAL A 91 -32.42 -12.84 19.09
CA VAL A 91 -30.98 -12.76 18.79
C VAL A 91 -30.60 -11.37 18.27
N HIS A 92 -31.38 -10.79 17.36
CA HIS A 92 -31.12 -9.44 16.86
C HIS A 92 -31.11 -8.43 18.01
N HIS A 93 -32.12 -8.48 18.88
CA HIS A 93 -32.23 -7.57 20.00
C HIS A 93 -31.07 -7.71 21.01
N LEU A 94 -30.67 -8.94 21.31
CA LEU A 94 -29.61 -9.20 22.29
C LEU A 94 -28.20 -8.90 21.78
N PHE A 95 -27.94 -9.12 20.47
CA PHE A 95 -26.57 -9.18 19.96
C PHE A 95 -26.28 -8.29 18.74
N LEU A 96 -27.30 -7.84 17.99
CA LEU A 96 -27.10 -7.17 16.69
C LEU A 96 -27.63 -5.72 16.67
N ASP A 97 -28.49 -5.33 17.62
CA ASP A 97 -28.94 -3.95 17.78
C ASP A 97 -27.80 -3.02 18.25
N ILE A 98 -28.00 -1.71 18.14
CA ILE A 98 -27.00 -0.70 18.54
C ILE A 98 -26.62 -0.86 20.03
N ASP A 99 -27.59 -1.15 20.90
CA ASP A 99 -27.38 -1.31 22.33
C ASP A 99 -26.64 -2.62 22.68
N ALA A 100 -26.62 -3.60 21.76
CA ALA A 100 -25.94 -4.86 21.94
C ALA A 100 -24.41 -4.74 21.95
N GLN A 101 -23.85 -3.58 21.57
CA GLN A 101 -22.42 -3.30 21.72
C GLN A 101 -21.94 -3.36 23.18
N ASN A 102 -22.87 -3.26 24.15
CA ASN A 102 -22.58 -3.37 25.57
C ASN A 102 -22.56 -4.81 26.11
N GLU A 103 -22.87 -5.80 25.28
CA GLU A 103 -22.91 -7.20 25.68
C GLU A 103 -21.51 -7.69 26.12
N ASP A 104 -21.41 -8.27 27.32
CA ASP A 104 -20.13 -8.57 27.97
C ASP A 104 -19.23 -9.52 27.18
N ASN A 105 -19.79 -10.55 26.54
CA ASN A 105 -19.03 -11.48 25.73
C ASN A 105 -18.53 -10.81 24.44
N LEU A 106 -19.36 -9.99 23.78
CA LEU A 106 -18.92 -9.22 22.60
C LEU A 106 -17.83 -8.20 22.96
N ARG A 107 -17.98 -7.51 24.10
CA ARG A 107 -16.95 -6.59 24.63
C ARG A 107 -15.66 -7.31 24.98
N PHE A 108 -15.73 -8.50 25.57
CA PHE A 108 -14.57 -9.32 25.86
C PHE A 108 -13.81 -9.65 24.57
N VAL A 109 -14.50 -10.14 23.54
CA VAL A 109 -13.88 -10.45 22.24
C VAL A 109 -13.23 -9.20 21.64
N HIS A 110 -13.97 -8.09 21.62
CA HIS A 110 -13.49 -6.82 21.09
C HIS A 110 -12.22 -6.34 21.79
N SER A 111 -12.27 -6.21 23.12
CA SER A 111 -11.16 -5.71 23.95
C SER A 111 -9.91 -6.60 23.85
N ASN A 112 -10.07 -7.93 23.79
CA ASN A 112 -8.95 -8.84 23.65
C ASN A 112 -8.22 -8.72 22.30
N ILE A 113 -8.96 -8.43 21.23
CA ILE A 113 -8.34 -8.15 19.92
C ILE A 113 -7.66 -6.78 19.93
N GLN A 114 -8.29 -5.77 20.54
CA GLN A 114 -7.72 -4.42 20.63
C GLN A 114 -6.41 -4.37 21.42
N ALA A 115 -6.36 -5.07 22.55
CA ALA A 115 -5.21 -5.09 23.44
C ALA A 115 -4.04 -5.97 22.94
N SER A 116 -4.18 -6.66 21.80
CA SER A 116 -3.14 -7.54 21.30
C SER A 116 -2.09 -6.80 20.46
N ASP A 117 -0.81 -6.98 20.78
CA ASP A 117 0.30 -6.49 19.95
C ASP A 117 0.28 -7.11 18.54
N GLU A 118 -0.24 -8.34 18.42
CA GLU A 118 -0.39 -9.09 17.18
C GLU A 118 -1.75 -8.83 16.48
N ARG A 119 -2.49 -7.79 16.89
CA ARG A 119 -3.84 -7.44 16.38
C ARG A 119 -3.94 -7.52 14.86
N ARG A 120 -2.96 -6.96 14.13
CA ARG A 120 -2.96 -6.98 12.66
C ARG A 120 -2.89 -8.41 12.11
N ARG A 121 -2.03 -9.28 12.67
CA ARG A 121 -1.89 -10.67 12.21
C ARG A 121 -3.12 -11.50 12.57
N LEU A 122 -3.66 -11.32 13.78
CA LEU A 122 -4.91 -11.96 14.22
C LEU A 122 -6.06 -11.61 13.27
N LEU A 123 -6.27 -10.32 12.98
CA LEU A 123 -7.32 -9.86 12.07
C LEU A 123 -7.11 -10.32 10.62
N GLN A 124 -5.87 -10.48 10.16
CA GLN A 124 -5.59 -11.04 8.84
C GLN A 124 -6.01 -12.52 8.73
N ILE A 125 -5.70 -13.33 9.75
CA ILE A 125 -6.14 -14.73 9.80
C ILE A 125 -7.66 -14.80 9.90
N TYR A 126 -8.26 -14.04 10.82
CA TYR A 126 -9.71 -14.01 10.97
C TYR A 126 -10.41 -13.54 9.69
N ARG A 127 -9.88 -12.53 8.99
CA ARG A 127 -10.41 -12.10 7.68
C ARG A 127 -10.44 -13.24 6.66
N ARG A 128 -9.38 -14.05 6.58
CA ARG A 128 -9.33 -15.19 5.67
C ARG A 128 -10.41 -16.22 6.01
N VAL A 129 -10.54 -16.56 7.29
CA VAL A 129 -11.58 -17.48 7.79
C VAL A 129 -12.97 -16.92 7.49
N TYR A 130 -13.20 -15.63 7.75
CA TYR A 130 -14.47 -14.95 7.52
C TYR A 130 -14.89 -14.96 6.04
N THR A 131 -13.96 -14.77 5.11
CA THR A 131 -14.26 -14.79 3.66
C THR A 131 -14.38 -16.20 3.08
N GLY A 132 -14.38 -17.24 3.92
CA GLY A 132 -14.48 -18.64 3.49
C GLY A 132 -13.19 -19.22 2.91
N THR A 133 -12.04 -18.57 3.12
CA THR A 133 -10.74 -19.14 2.73
C THR A 133 -10.44 -20.33 3.63
N HIS A 134 -10.05 -21.47 3.06
CA HIS A 134 -9.58 -22.60 3.84
C HIS A 134 -8.29 -22.22 4.60
N VAL A 135 -8.34 -22.28 5.93
CA VAL A 135 -7.20 -22.08 6.82
C VAL A 135 -7.06 -23.33 7.67
N SER A 136 -6.08 -24.16 7.35
CA SER A 136 -5.77 -25.35 8.15
C SER A 136 -5.43 -24.94 9.58
N GLU A 137 -5.98 -25.65 10.55
CA GLU A 137 -5.59 -25.49 11.93
C GLU A 137 -4.12 -25.91 12.10
N ASP A 138 -3.42 -25.13 12.91
CA ASP A 138 -2.09 -25.47 13.41
C ASP A 138 -2.11 -25.24 14.92
N GLU A 139 -2.11 -26.34 15.67
CA GLU A 139 -2.12 -26.32 17.14
C GLU A 139 -0.86 -25.70 17.74
N ARG A 140 0.23 -25.63 16.98
CA ARG A 140 1.48 -24.99 17.43
C ARG A 140 1.50 -23.48 17.16
N SER A 141 0.56 -22.96 16.38
CA SER A 141 0.48 -21.54 16.05
C SER A 141 -0.13 -20.75 17.21
N PRO A 142 0.64 -19.84 17.86
CA PRO A 142 0.13 -19.01 18.95
C PRO A 142 -1.04 -18.13 18.51
N LEU A 143 -1.07 -17.69 17.24
CA LEU A 143 -2.14 -16.86 16.69
C LEU A 143 -3.44 -17.64 16.53
N HIS A 144 -3.38 -18.90 16.06
CA HIS A 144 -4.55 -19.77 15.96
C HIS A 144 -5.13 -20.05 17.34
N ASN A 145 -4.27 -20.42 18.29
CA ASN A 145 -4.69 -20.66 19.68
C ASN A 145 -5.26 -19.40 20.31
N ARG A 146 -4.67 -18.22 20.07
CA ARG A 146 -5.22 -16.95 20.56
C ARG A 146 -6.60 -16.66 19.98
N LEU A 147 -6.82 -16.85 18.69
CA LEU A 147 -8.15 -16.66 18.07
C LEU A 147 -9.19 -17.63 18.64
N LYS A 148 -8.82 -18.89 18.90
CA LYS A 148 -9.68 -19.89 19.55
C LYS A 148 -10.03 -19.50 20.98
N LEU A 149 -9.03 -19.06 21.76
CA LEU A 149 -9.21 -18.63 23.15
C LEU A 149 -10.07 -17.36 23.27
N ILE A 150 -9.91 -16.42 22.34
CA ILE A 150 -10.80 -15.25 22.26
C ILE A 150 -12.22 -15.67 21.89
N GLY A 151 -12.37 -16.76 21.14
CA GLY A 151 -13.64 -17.33 20.72
C GLY A 151 -14.09 -16.92 19.33
N LEU A 152 -13.33 -16.13 18.57
CA LEU A 152 -13.72 -15.74 17.21
C LEU A 152 -13.79 -16.92 16.24
N VAL A 153 -12.92 -17.92 16.45
CA VAL A 153 -12.84 -19.10 15.60
C VAL A 153 -12.91 -20.37 16.44
N ARG A 154 -13.29 -21.46 15.79
CA ARG A 154 -13.15 -22.82 16.29
C ARG A 154 -12.42 -23.69 15.27
N SER A 155 -11.91 -24.83 15.71
CA SER A 155 -11.49 -25.87 14.79
C SER A 155 -12.65 -26.80 14.47
N GLN A 156 -12.82 -27.11 13.19
CA GLN A 156 -13.75 -28.12 12.73
C GLN A 156 -13.11 -28.87 11.56
N ALA A 157 -12.97 -30.20 11.71
CA ALA A 157 -12.33 -31.07 10.74
C ALA A 157 -10.91 -30.59 10.32
N GLY A 158 -10.13 -30.08 11.28
CA GLY A 158 -8.75 -29.61 11.06
C GLY A 158 -8.64 -28.27 10.34
N ALA A 159 -9.74 -27.52 10.22
CA ALA A 159 -9.76 -26.18 9.63
C ALA A 159 -10.40 -25.16 10.59
N LEU A 160 -9.90 -23.93 10.55
CA LEU A 160 -10.49 -22.83 11.29
C LEU A 160 -11.77 -22.35 10.63
N GLN A 161 -12.81 -22.16 11.45
CA GLN A 161 -14.10 -21.61 11.04
C GLN A 161 -14.56 -20.53 12.02
N VAL A 162 -15.34 -19.56 11.54
CA VAL A 162 -16.02 -18.60 12.43
C VAL A 162 -16.87 -19.38 13.43
N ARG A 163 -16.74 -19.08 14.72
CA ARG A 163 -17.27 -19.93 15.79
C ARG A 163 -18.79 -20.12 15.71
N ASN A 164 -19.54 -19.06 15.41
CA ASN A 164 -20.99 -19.09 15.29
C ASN A 164 -21.51 -17.93 14.41
N GLU A 165 -22.82 -17.93 14.11
CA GLU A 165 -23.42 -16.96 13.21
C GLU A 165 -23.54 -15.57 13.83
N ILE A 166 -23.78 -15.48 15.14
CA ILE A 166 -23.79 -14.20 15.85
C ILE A 166 -22.44 -13.48 15.66
N TYR A 167 -21.33 -14.19 15.83
CA TYR A 167 -20.00 -13.63 15.65
C TYR A 167 -19.72 -13.26 14.19
N ARG A 168 -20.28 -14.00 13.23
CA ARG A 168 -20.20 -13.63 11.81
C ARG A 168 -20.91 -12.31 11.55
N CYS A 169 -22.08 -12.09 12.13
CA CYS A 169 -22.84 -10.85 11.98
C CYS A 169 -22.17 -9.66 12.68
N VAL A 170 -21.68 -9.86 13.91
CA VAL A 170 -21.07 -8.79 14.74
C VAL A 170 -19.65 -8.46 14.26
N PHE A 171 -18.77 -9.46 14.20
CA PHE A 171 -17.36 -9.30 13.80
C PHE A 171 -17.21 -9.47 12.29
N ASN A 172 -18.02 -8.72 11.55
CA ASN A 172 -18.13 -8.82 10.11
C ASN A 172 -16.99 -8.11 9.37
N HIS A 173 -17.04 -8.10 8.03
CA HIS A 173 -16.02 -7.44 7.21
C HIS A 173 -15.83 -5.94 7.52
N ALA A 174 -16.91 -5.21 7.85
CA ALA A 174 -16.80 -3.79 8.20
C ALA A 174 -16.06 -3.62 9.53
N TRP A 175 -16.38 -4.44 10.53
CA TRP A 175 -15.67 -4.45 11.81
C TRP A 175 -14.18 -4.79 11.63
N ILE A 176 -13.86 -5.79 10.81
CA ILE A 176 -12.45 -6.16 10.51
C ILE A 176 -11.71 -4.97 9.90
N LYS A 177 -12.32 -4.27 8.93
CA LYS A 177 -11.70 -3.12 8.27
C LYS A 177 -11.48 -1.96 9.24
N GLN A 178 -12.47 -1.66 10.08
CA GLN A 178 -12.40 -0.59 11.07
C GLN A 178 -11.29 -0.82 12.10
N ASN A 179 -11.05 -2.08 12.47
CA ASN A 179 -10.10 -2.45 13.51
C ASN A 179 -8.72 -2.87 12.98
N MET A 180 -8.53 -2.89 11.65
CA MET A 180 -7.27 -3.22 11.02
C MET A 180 -6.24 -2.09 11.22
N PRO A 181 -5.12 -2.32 11.90
CA PRO A 181 -4.07 -1.30 12.06
C PRO A 181 -3.43 -0.97 10.72
N ILE A 182 -3.04 0.29 10.51
CA ILE A 182 -2.31 0.72 9.31
C ILE A 182 -0.92 0.05 9.27
N ASP A 183 -0.49 -0.34 8.08
CA ASP A 183 0.84 -0.89 7.85
C ASP A 183 1.86 0.22 7.61
N TRP A 184 2.32 0.84 8.69
CA TRP A 184 3.32 1.91 8.60
C TRP A 184 4.59 1.46 7.88
N THR A 185 4.98 0.18 7.98
CA THR A 185 6.18 -0.33 7.31
C THR A 185 6.06 -0.27 5.78
N ARG A 186 4.90 -0.61 5.22
CA ARG A 186 4.64 -0.50 3.78
C ARG A 186 4.59 0.94 3.31
N ILE A 187 3.96 1.82 4.10
CA ILE A 187 3.86 3.24 3.74
C ILE A 187 5.26 3.88 3.75
N ILE A 188 6.06 3.61 4.78
CA ILE A 188 7.42 4.15 4.91
C ILE A 188 8.32 3.62 3.79
N THR A 189 8.25 2.33 3.45
CA THR A 189 9.06 1.75 2.37
C THR A 189 8.70 2.30 0.99
N ILE A 190 7.41 2.48 0.71
CA ILE A 190 6.98 3.12 -0.55
C ILE A 190 7.40 4.59 -0.56
N GLY A 191 7.21 5.29 0.57
CA GLY A 191 7.61 6.69 0.72
C GLY A 191 9.11 6.89 0.53
N SER A 192 9.96 6.03 1.10
CA SER A 192 11.41 6.13 0.96
C SER A 192 11.87 5.90 -0.47
N LEU A 193 11.26 4.95 -1.20
CA LEU A 193 11.53 4.75 -2.63
C LEU A 193 11.16 5.98 -3.47
N ILE A 194 10.02 6.61 -3.18
CA ILE A 194 9.61 7.84 -3.86
C ILE A 194 10.61 8.96 -3.58
N VAL A 195 11.04 9.13 -2.32
CA VAL A 195 12.04 10.15 -1.96
C VAL A 195 13.35 9.90 -2.70
N VAL A 196 13.84 8.66 -2.77
CA VAL A 196 15.05 8.31 -3.53
C VAL A 196 14.90 8.62 -5.02
N LEU A 197 13.75 8.31 -5.62
CA LEU A 197 13.49 8.65 -7.02
C LEU A 197 13.45 10.18 -7.25
N LEU A 198 12.84 10.92 -6.32
CA LEU A 198 12.77 12.37 -6.38
C LEU A 198 14.15 13.01 -6.20
N THR A 199 15.01 12.48 -5.31
CA THR A 199 16.37 13.01 -5.14
C THR A 199 17.23 12.74 -6.36
N ILE A 200 17.11 11.57 -7.00
CA ILE A 200 17.79 11.26 -8.26
C ILE A 200 17.30 12.19 -9.37
N ALA A 201 15.97 12.35 -9.53
CA ALA A 201 15.39 13.23 -10.53
C ALA A 201 15.82 14.69 -10.32
N TRP A 202 15.81 15.15 -9.07
CA TRP A 202 16.28 16.48 -8.68
C TRP A 202 17.77 16.65 -8.99
N TYR A 203 18.61 15.67 -8.65
CA TYR A 203 20.04 15.71 -8.96
C TYR A 203 20.29 15.81 -10.46
N LEU A 204 19.63 14.97 -11.27
CA LEU A 204 19.72 15.01 -12.73
C LEU A 204 19.22 16.35 -13.30
N PHE A 205 18.18 16.93 -12.71
CA PHE A 205 17.68 18.24 -13.09
C PHE A 205 18.70 19.34 -12.81
N ILE A 206 19.29 19.37 -11.61
CA ILE A 206 20.36 20.31 -11.26
C ILE A 206 21.55 20.14 -12.19
N GLN A 207 21.98 18.90 -12.42
CA GLN A 207 23.12 18.61 -13.30
C GLN A 207 22.85 19.13 -14.71
N ARG A 208 21.65 18.88 -15.26
CA ARG A 208 21.23 19.40 -16.56
C ARG A 208 21.21 20.93 -16.58
N GLN A 209 20.67 21.57 -15.55
CA GLN A 209 20.64 23.03 -15.45
C GLN A 209 22.05 23.64 -15.43
N GLN A 210 22.98 23.06 -14.67
CA GLN A 210 24.37 23.52 -14.62
C GLN A 210 25.06 23.41 -15.98
N THR A 211 24.82 22.33 -16.73
CA THR A 211 25.37 22.18 -18.09
C THR A 211 24.86 23.26 -19.04
N VAL A 212 23.56 23.59 -18.98
CA VAL A 212 22.96 24.65 -19.82
C VAL A 212 23.55 26.03 -19.48
N GLN A 213 23.69 26.35 -18.19
CA GLN A 213 24.24 27.64 -17.75
C GLN A 213 25.72 27.81 -18.14
N ARG A 214 26.55 26.76 -17.96
CA ARG A 214 27.95 26.78 -18.38
C ARG A 214 28.09 27.03 -19.88
N PHE A 215 27.26 26.36 -20.68
CA PHE A 215 27.25 26.54 -22.12
C PHE A 215 26.84 27.97 -22.49
N ALA A 216 25.79 28.52 -21.86
CA ALA A 216 25.36 29.89 -22.10
C ALA A 216 26.48 30.92 -21.83
N GLN A 217 27.25 30.76 -20.74
CA GLN A 217 28.36 31.66 -20.44
C GLN A 217 29.49 31.57 -21.49
N LEU A 218 29.79 30.37 -21.99
CA LEU A 218 30.79 30.17 -23.06
C LEU A 218 30.33 30.81 -24.36
N THR A 219 29.05 30.71 -24.70
CA THR A 219 28.44 31.38 -25.86
C THR A 219 28.55 32.90 -25.73
N ILE A 220 28.15 33.47 -24.59
CA ILE A 220 28.27 34.92 -24.33
C ILE A 220 29.73 35.38 -24.47
N THR A 221 30.68 34.62 -23.92
CA THR A 221 32.11 34.92 -24.03
C THR A 221 32.60 34.86 -25.49
N PHE A 222 32.10 33.90 -26.27
CA PHE A 222 32.45 33.76 -27.68
C PHE A 222 31.85 34.87 -28.56
N GLU A 223 30.60 35.26 -28.31
CA GLU A 223 29.87 36.25 -29.12
C GLU A 223 30.27 37.69 -28.78
N ASN A 224 30.85 37.93 -27.59
CA ASN A 224 31.30 39.26 -27.20
C ASN A 224 32.51 39.73 -28.05
N ARG A 225 32.26 40.64 -28.99
CA ARG A 225 33.28 41.20 -29.90
C ARG A 225 34.36 42.00 -29.18
N ASP A 226 34.07 42.54 -28.00
CA ASP A 226 35.05 43.28 -27.19
C ASP A 226 36.02 42.36 -26.43
N SER A 227 35.77 41.04 -26.45
CA SER A 227 36.67 40.06 -25.84
C SER A 227 37.86 39.72 -26.74
N ILE A 228 39.00 39.43 -26.12
CA ILE A 228 40.24 39.03 -26.81
C ILE A 228 39.97 37.76 -27.65
N VAL A 229 40.45 37.73 -28.89
CA VAL A 229 40.29 36.61 -29.84
C VAL A 229 40.62 35.26 -29.21
N ASN A 230 41.71 35.16 -28.44
CA ASN A 230 42.10 33.93 -27.77
C ASN A 230 41.07 33.45 -26.73
N LEU A 231 40.45 34.36 -25.99
CA LEU A 231 39.43 34.00 -25.00
C LEU A 231 38.17 33.46 -25.67
N ARG A 232 37.78 34.05 -26.82
CA ARG A 232 36.69 33.57 -27.66
C ARG A 232 37.02 32.19 -28.22
N MET A 233 38.23 32.00 -28.75
CA MET A 233 38.65 30.71 -29.30
C MET A 233 38.78 29.61 -28.22
N LEU A 234 39.19 29.96 -27.00
CA LEU A 234 39.19 29.03 -25.87
C LEU A 234 37.76 28.65 -25.44
N SER A 235 36.81 29.59 -25.42
CA SER A 235 35.42 29.25 -25.10
C SER A 235 34.81 28.36 -26.19
N LEU A 236 35.12 28.62 -27.46
CA LEU A 236 34.73 27.75 -28.59
C LEU A 236 35.32 26.35 -28.47
N ALA A 237 36.59 26.22 -28.10
CA ALA A 237 37.21 24.91 -27.90
C ALA A 237 36.49 24.08 -26.82
N VAL A 238 36.11 24.70 -25.70
CA VAL A 238 35.37 24.03 -24.63
C VAL A 238 33.96 23.63 -25.09
N MET A 239 33.29 24.49 -25.88
CA MET A 239 32.00 24.14 -26.50
C MET A 239 32.15 22.98 -27.49
N CYS A 240 33.21 22.95 -28.29
CA CYS A 240 33.49 21.89 -29.24
C CYS A 240 33.74 20.53 -28.60
N ASP A 241 34.35 20.51 -27.41
CA ASP A 241 34.62 19.29 -26.64
C ASP A 241 33.35 18.72 -25.97
N THR A 242 32.47 19.60 -25.49
CA THR A 242 31.29 19.21 -24.70
C THR A 242 29.99 19.11 -25.51
N GLN A 243 29.84 19.92 -26.55
CA GLN A 243 28.61 20.14 -27.33
C GLN A 243 28.94 20.54 -28.78
N ARG A 244 29.62 19.66 -29.53
CA ARG A 244 30.12 19.91 -30.90
C ARG A 244 29.08 20.50 -31.85
N VAL A 245 27.84 19.98 -31.84
CA VAL A 245 26.78 20.44 -32.74
C VAL A 245 26.41 21.90 -32.44
N GLN A 246 26.18 22.24 -31.17
CA GLN A 246 25.86 23.61 -30.76
C GLN A 246 27.05 24.55 -30.98
N ALA A 247 28.28 24.11 -30.74
CA ALA A 247 29.49 24.90 -30.98
C ALA A 247 29.63 25.32 -32.45
N ARG A 248 29.38 24.39 -33.38
CA ARG A 248 29.37 24.67 -34.82
C ARG A 248 28.30 25.70 -35.18
N VAL A 249 27.08 25.57 -34.64
CA VAL A 249 26.01 26.55 -34.87
C VAL A 249 26.44 27.95 -34.40
N VAL A 250 27.06 28.05 -33.22
CA VAL A 250 27.53 29.32 -32.66
C VAL A 250 28.64 29.96 -33.52
N PHE A 251 29.59 29.16 -34.01
CA PHE A 251 30.68 29.64 -34.88
C PHE A 251 30.16 30.07 -36.26
N TYR A 252 29.42 29.20 -36.95
CA TYR A 252 28.96 29.47 -38.32
C TYR A 252 27.84 30.52 -38.40
N ARG A 253 27.25 30.91 -37.27
CA ARG A 253 26.32 32.04 -37.19
C ARG A 253 27.02 33.39 -37.21
N GLN A 254 28.31 33.47 -36.90
CA GLN A 254 29.06 34.72 -37.00
C GLN A 254 29.15 35.19 -38.46
N PRO A 255 29.30 36.49 -38.73
CA PRO A 255 29.57 36.97 -40.08
C PRO A 255 30.81 36.30 -40.70
N PRO A 256 30.82 36.02 -42.02
CA PRO A 256 31.94 35.40 -42.73
C PRO A 256 33.32 35.99 -42.39
N GLU A 257 33.40 37.33 -42.38
CA GLU A 257 34.64 38.05 -42.07
C GLU A 257 35.11 37.83 -40.63
N ASP A 258 34.18 37.80 -39.67
CA ASP A 258 34.49 37.55 -38.25
C ASP A 258 35.01 36.11 -38.06
N GLN A 259 34.46 35.15 -38.81
CA GLN A 259 34.91 33.74 -38.77
C GLN A 259 36.38 33.65 -39.19
N LEU A 260 36.74 34.24 -40.33
CA LEU A 260 38.11 34.22 -40.85
C LEU A 260 39.06 35.02 -39.96
N THR A 261 38.62 36.17 -39.43
CA THR A 261 39.41 36.99 -38.49
C THR A 261 39.73 36.22 -37.22
N LEU A 262 38.75 35.52 -36.63
CA LEU A 262 38.96 34.69 -35.45
C LEU A 262 40.00 33.58 -35.69
N LEU A 263 39.99 32.95 -36.86
CA LEU A 263 40.92 31.88 -37.22
C LEU A 263 42.32 32.40 -37.60
N ARG A 264 42.41 33.56 -38.22
CA ARG A 264 43.69 34.17 -38.63
C ARG A 264 44.38 34.88 -37.47
N GLU A 265 43.66 35.53 -36.56
CA GLU A 265 44.25 36.30 -35.47
C GLU A 265 44.47 35.51 -34.16
N VAL A 266 43.95 34.28 -34.07
CA VAL A 266 44.18 33.44 -32.90
C VAL A 266 45.68 33.21 -32.68
N ASN A 267 46.14 33.44 -31.46
CA ASN A 267 47.51 33.13 -31.07
C ASN A 267 47.61 31.63 -30.78
N PRO A 268 48.33 30.86 -31.62
CA PRO A 268 48.36 29.42 -31.50
C PRO A 268 49.16 28.95 -30.28
N THR A 269 50.00 29.80 -29.68
CA THR A 269 50.68 29.49 -28.41
C THR A 269 49.69 29.48 -27.23
N VAL A 270 48.65 30.33 -27.27
CA VAL A 270 47.65 30.45 -26.20
C VAL A 270 46.56 29.37 -26.32
N VAL A 271 46.20 28.99 -27.54
CA VAL A 271 45.12 28.02 -27.84
C VAL A 271 45.67 26.64 -28.24
N LYS A 272 46.98 26.41 -28.04
CA LYS A 272 47.80 25.30 -28.57
C LYS A 272 47.13 23.92 -28.58
N GLU A 273 46.88 23.35 -27.39
CA GLU A 273 46.31 22.01 -27.25
C GLU A 273 44.84 21.92 -27.70
N LYS A 274 44.18 23.06 -27.80
CA LYS A 274 42.75 23.19 -28.10
C LYS A 274 42.48 23.44 -29.58
N LEU A 275 43.49 23.83 -30.37
CA LEU A 275 43.31 24.14 -31.78
C LEU A 275 42.93 22.88 -32.58
N THR A 276 43.52 21.72 -32.28
CA THR A 276 43.10 20.43 -32.86
C THR A 276 41.64 20.10 -32.56
N THR A 277 41.17 20.40 -31.34
CA THR A 277 39.75 20.22 -30.95
C THR A 277 38.84 21.12 -31.79
N ILE A 278 39.22 22.38 -32.01
CA ILE A 278 38.47 23.34 -32.84
C ILE A 278 38.45 22.88 -34.30
N THR A 279 39.60 22.53 -34.87
CA THR A 279 39.71 22.10 -36.27
C THR A 279 38.89 20.84 -36.52
N HIS A 280 39.02 19.82 -35.66
CA HIS A 280 38.20 18.62 -35.77
C HIS A 280 36.70 18.93 -35.59
N CYS A 281 36.34 19.83 -34.68
CA CYS A 281 34.95 20.23 -34.43
C CYS A 281 34.30 20.89 -35.67
N LEU A 282 35.00 21.85 -36.27
CA LEU A 282 34.50 22.69 -37.35
C LEU A 282 34.53 22.01 -38.72
N MET A 283 35.45 21.06 -38.96
CA MET A 283 35.51 20.31 -40.23
C MET A 283 34.48 19.15 -40.30
N PRO A 284 34.00 18.81 -41.51
CA PRO A 284 33.99 19.69 -42.70
C PRO A 284 33.01 20.86 -42.46
N PRO A 285 33.21 22.04 -43.09
CA PRO A 285 32.23 23.11 -42.96
C PRO A 285 30.89 22.72 -43.61
N PRO A 286 29.75 23.27 -43.13
CA PRO A 286 28.43 22.86 -43.60
C PRO A 286 28.20 23.20 -45.07
N ASP A 287 27.48 22.33 -45.79
CA ASP A 287 27.16 22.49 -47.23
C ASP A 287 26.29 23.72 -47.55
N THR A 288 25.75 24.38 -46.52
CA THR A 288 24.99 25.62 -46.64
C THR A 288 25.85 26.85 -46.89
N LEU A 289 27.17 26.75 -46.72
CA LEU A 289 28.11 27.84 -47.00
C LEU A 289 28.48 27.87 -48.49
N ASP A 290 28.81 29.06 -48.99
CA ASP A 290 29.37 29.24 -50.32
C ASP A 290 30.66 28.40 -50.49
N GLU A 291 30.89 27.92 -51.71
CA GLU A 291 32.03 27.04 -52.00
C GLU A 291 33.37 27.75 -51.79
N ASN A 292 33.48 29.04 -52.10
CA ASN A 292 34.71 29.79 -51.84
C ASN A 292 34.92 29.99 -50.33
N HIS A 293 33.87 30.38 -49.60
CA HIS A 293 33.95 30.58 -48.15
C HIS A 293 34.30 29.29 -47.39
N ARG A 294 33.86 28.13 -47.89
CA ARG A 294 34.27 26.81 -47.38
C ARG A 294 35.78 26.60 -47.46
N HIS A 295 36.34 26.82 -48.65
CA HIS A 295 37.78 26.68 -48.88
C HIS A 295 38.55 27.67 -47.99
N GLU A 296 38.08 28.91 -47.86
CA GLU A 296 38.73 29.91 -47.01
C GLU A 296 38.75 29.51 -45.52
N ILE A 297 37.70 28.87 -45.00
CA ILE A 297 37.68 28.35 -43.63
C ILE A 297 38.64 27.16 -43.47
N GLU A 298 38.64 26.24 -44.43
CA GLU A 298 39.54 25.07 -44.41
C GLU A 298 41.01 25.52 -44.43
N ASP A 299 41.35 26.46 -45.31
CA ASP A 299 42.68 27.06 -45.40
C ASP A 299 43.06 27.79 -44.10
N ALA A 300 42.15 28.62 -43.56
CA ALA A 300 42.41 29.36 -42.32
C ALA A 300 42.60 28.43 -41.10
N LEU A 301 41.89 27.31 -41.05
CA LEU A 301 42.07 26.28 -40.02
C LEU A 301 43.40 25.56 -40.16
N HIS A 302 43.80 25.21 -41.38
CA HIS A 302 45.09 24.58 -41.66
C HIS A 302 46.25 25.52 -41.30
N GLU A 303 46.18 26.77 -41.72
CA GLU A 303 47.19 27.79 -41.42
C GLU A 303 47.31 28.05 -39.91
N ALA A 304 46.18 28.11 -39.19
CA ALA A 304 46.20 28.23 -37.74
C ALA A 304 46.93 27.04 -37.08
N GLN A 305 46.65 25.80 -37.54
CA GLN A 305 47.32 24.60 -37.03
C GLN A 305 48.82 24.59 -37.32
N GLU A 306 49.23 24.93 -38.54
CA GLU A 306 50.64 25.01 -38.92
C GLU A 306 51.42 26.06 -38.11
N ARG A 307 50.82 27.24 -37.90
CA ARG A 307 51.42 28.27 -37.04
C ARG A 307 51.62 27.78 -35.60
N GLY A 308 50.75 26.91 -35.09
CA GLY A 308 50.92 26.27 -33.78
C GLY A 308 51.96 25.16 -33.72
N MET A 309 52.24 24.49 -34.84
CA MET A 309 53.27 23.46 -34.92
C MET A 309 54.68 24.04 -35.09
N ASN A 310 54.81 25.14 -35.83
CA ASN A 310 56.09 25.79 -36.14
C ASN A 310 56.66 26.67 -35.02
N GLN A 311 55.89 26.94 -33.96
CA GLN A 311 56.33 27.64 -32.74
C GLN A 311 56.77 26.68 -31.62
N ARG A 312 57.19 25.45 -31.97
CA ARG A 312 57.69 24.43 -31.03
C ARG A 312 59.13 24.68 -30.57
#